data_AF-A0A3S7UVE1-F1
#
_entry.id   AF-A0A3S7UVE1-F1
#
_cell.length_a   1.000
_cell.length_b   1.000
_cell.length_c   1.000
_cell.angle_alpha   90.00
_cell.angle_beta   90.00
_cell.angle_gamma   90.00
#
_symmetry.space_group_name_H-M   'P 1'
#
loop_
_entity.id
_entity.type
_entity.pdbx_description
1 polymer ?
#
loop_
_entity_poly.entity_id
_entity_poly.type
_entity_poly.pdbx_seq_one_letter_code
_entity_poly.pdbx_strand_id
1 'polypeptide(L)'
;MTLISHWPLHAAAAVYALNLGVGLGAQLLQMHFGVFHHWLYALVFAAAILATLLCFHWALLVTLLALAAMPLTKPGKAAHPSVAGVGALGYLLAYLI
;
A
#
# COMPACT_ATOMS: atom_id res chain seq x y z
N MET A 1 3.22 28.94 11.00
CA MET A 1 2.42 27.86 10.39
C MET A 1 3.28 27.23 9.31
N THR A 2 4.07 26.23 9.67
CA THR A 2 4.90 25.48 8.70
C THR A 2 3.95 24.70 7.80
N LEU A 3 3.95 25.01 6.50
CA LEU A 3 3.29 24.21 5.48
C LEU A 3 3.99 22.85 5.44
N ILE A 4 3.57 21.91 6.27
CA ILE A 4 3.98 20.52 6.11
C ILE A 4 3.34 20.07 4.80
N SER A 5 4.15 19.91 3.76
CA SER A 5 3.67 19.48 2.46
C SER A 5 3.20 18.02 2.55
N HIS A 6 1.93 17.75 2.26
CA HIS A 6 1.35 16.40 2.26
C HIS A 6 1.73 15.58 1.01
N TRP A 7 2.68 16.06 0.18
CA TRP A 7 3.12 15.32 -1.00
C TRP A 7 3.62 13.90 -0.71
N PRO A 8 4.26 13.57 0.45
CA PRO A 8 4.67 12.18 0.73
C PRO A 8 3.47 11.25 0.84
N LEU A 9 2.37 11.71 1.45
CA LEU A 9 1.12 10.96 1.53
C LEU A 9 0.54 10.68 0.15
N HIS A 10 0.49 11.70 -0.71
CA HIS A 10 0.00 11.56 -2.09
C HIS A 10 0.85 10.61 -2.92
N ALA A 11 2.18 10.75 -2.85
CA ALA A 11 3.11 9.88 -3.55
C ALA A 11 2.98 8.43 -3.08
N ALA A 12 2.92 8.20 -1.78
CA ALA A 12 2.81 6.85 -1.22
C ALA A 12 1.46 6.20 -1.57
N ALA A 13 0.35 6.95 -1.50
CA ALA A 13 -0.96 6.48 -1.93
C ALA A 13 -1.01 6.16 -3.42
N ALA A 14 -0.39 6.98 -4.28
CA ALA A 14 -0.32 6.75 -5.72
C ALA A 14 0.48 5.48 -6.04
N VAL A 15 1.65 5.31 -5.43
CA VAL A 15 2.48 4.09 -5.60
C VAL A 15 1.74 2.84 -5.09
N TYR A 16 1.02 2.95 -3.97
CA TYR A 16 0.16 1.89 -3.47
C TYR A 16 -0.93 1.50 -4.47
N ALA A 17 -1.63 2.49 -5.04
CA ALA A 17 -2.68 2.27 -6.02
C ALA A 17 -2.16 1.59 -7.30
N LEU A 18 -0.97 1.99 -7.78
CA LEU A 18 -0.31 1.32 -8.89
C LEU A 18 -0.01 -0.15 -8.58
N ASN A 19 0.53 -0.45 -7.40
CA ASN A 19 0.80 -1.83 -6.98
C ASN A 19 -0.49 -2.66 -6.86
N LEU A 20 -1.56 -2.06 -6.33
CA LEU A 20 -2.87 -2.70 -6.26
C LEU A 20 -3.41 -3.01 -7.66
N GLY A 21 -3.26 -2.07 -8.60
CA GLY A 21 -3.63 -2.25 -10.01
C GLY A 21 -2.85 -3.38 -10.69
N VAL A 22 -1.52 -3.46 -10.46
CA VAL A 22 -0.68 -4.57 -10.92
C VAL A 22 -1.16 -5.90 -10.32
N GLY A 23 -1.47 -5.92 -9.03
CA GLY A 23 -1.96 -7.09 -8.31
C GLY A 23 -3.29 -7.61 -8.87
N LEU A 24 -4.27 -6.70 -9.01
CA LEU A 24 -5.58 -7.00 -9.58
C LEU A 24 -5.48 -7.44 -11.05
N GLY A 25 -4.69 -6.72 -11.86
CA GLY A 25 -4.47 -7.06 -13.26
C GLY A 25 -3.88 -8.46 -13.42
N ALA A 26 -2.86 -8.81 -12.64
CA ALA A 26 -2.29 -10.15 -12.64
C ALA A 26 -3.29 -11.21 -12.19
N GLN A 27 -4.13 -10.92 -11.19
CA GLN A 27 -5.15 -11.87 -10.73
C GLN A 27 -6.27 -12.09 -11.77
N LEU A 28 -6.72 -11.03 -12.44
CA LEU A 28 -7.71 -11.11 -13.51
C LEU A 28 -7.18 -11.86 -14.74
N LEU A 29 -5.90 -11.66 -15.06
CA LEU A 29 -5.23 -12.29 -16.20
C LEU A 29 -4.57 -13.64 -15.86
N GLN A 30 -4.71 -14.12 -14.61
CA GLN A 30 -4.08 -15.37 -14.12
C GLN A 30 -2.55 -15.41 -14.34
N MET A 31 -1.87 -14.26 -14.22
CA MET A 31 -0.43 -14.14 -14.39
C MET A 31 0.32 -14.41 -13.09
N HIS A 32 1.55 -14.89 -13.21
CA HIS A 32 2.44 -15.07 -12.06
C HIS A 32 3.16 -13.76 -11.71
N PHE A 33 3.31 -13.51 -10.41
CA PHE A 33 4.14 -12.40 -9.91
C PHE A 33 5.61 -12.79 -9.96
N GLY A 34 6.41 -11.96 -10.66
CA GLY A 34 7.87 -12.11 -10.71
C GLY A 34 8.60 -11.20 -9.71
N VAL A 35 9.92 -11.15 -9.85
CA VAL A 35 10.83 -10.30 -9.06
C VAL A 35 10.44 -8.81 -9.10
N PHE A 36 9.99 -8.30 -10.25
CA PHE A 36 9.59 -6.89 -10.38
C PHE A 36 8.42 -6.51 -9.46
N HIS A 37 7.49 -7.42 -9.21
CA HIS A 37 6.40 -7.16 -8.26
C HIS A 37 6.91 -7.05 -6.82
N HIS A 38 7.95 -7.81 -6.46
CA HIS A 38 8.55 -7.73 -5.14
C HIS A 38 9.28 -6.39 -4.94
N TRP A 39 9.99 -5.90 -5.97
CA TRP A 39 10.59 -4.57 -5.94
C TRP A 39 9.53 -3.47 -5.81
N LEU A 40 8.43 -3.57 -6.57
CA LEU A 40 7.31 -2.64 -6.45
C LEU A 40 6.70 -2.67 -5.05
N TYR A 41 6.48 -3.86 -4.50
CA TYR A 41 5.98 -4.02 -3.14
C TYR A 41 6.93 -3.41 -2.09
N ALA A 42 8.26 -3.62 -2.22
CA ALA A 42 9.24 -3.01 -1.33
C ALA A 42 9.21 -1.47 -1.42
N LEU A 43 9.06 -0.93 -2.62
CA LEU A 43 8.90 0.51 -2.84
C LEU A 43 7.63 1.05 -2.18
N VAL A 44 6.49 0.35 -2.31
CA VAL A 44 5.23 0.68 -1.62
C VAL A 44 5.43 0.70 -0.10
N PHE A 45 6.10 -0.32 0.44
CA PHE A 45 6.37 -0.43 1.87
C PHE A 45 7.22 0.73 2.37
N ALA A 46 8.32 1.03 1.69
CA ALA A 46 9.20 2.14 2.02
C ALA A 46 8.47 3.50 1.92
N ALA A 47 7.66 3.70 0.88
CA ALA A 47 6.88 4.92 0.70
C ALA A 47 5.84 5.10 1.83
N ALA A 48 5.18 4.03 2.26
CA ALA A 48 4.25 4.07 3.40
C ALA A 48 4.96 4.43 4.71
N ILE A 49 6.16 3.89 4.95
CA ILE A 49 6.98 4.27 6.11
C ILE A 49 7.34 5.76 6.04
N LEU A 50 7.85 6.23 4.90
CA LEU A 50 8.22 7.64 4.73
C LEU A 50 7.02 8.58 4.91
N ALA A 51 5.85 8.24 4.35
CA ALA A 51 4.63 9.00 4.55
C ALA A 51 4.22 9.04 6.03
N THR A 52 4.33 7.90 6.74
CA THR A 52 4.02 7.82 8.17
C THR A 52 4.99 8.67 9.01
N LEU A 53 6.28 8.73 8.65
CA LEU A 53 7.27 9.52 9.39
C LEU A 53 7.16 11.02 9.11
N LEU A 54 6.87 11.41 7.86
CA LEU A 54 6.86 12.81 7.43
C LEU A 54 5.47 13.47 7.51
N CYS A 55 4.41 12.68 7.52
CA CYS A 55 3.01 13.13 7.52
C CYS A 55 2.19 12.20 8.42
N PHE A 56 2.63 12.04 9.67
CA PHE A 56 2.07 11.06 10.59
C PHE A 56 0.56 11.16 10.72
N HIS A 57 -0.11 10.04 10.41
CA HIS A 57 -1.54 9.83 10.62
C HIS A 57 -1.75 8.45 11.24
N TRP A 58 -2.59 8.35 12.28
CA TRP A 58 -2.90 7.05 12.91
C TRP A 58 -3.44 6.01 11.92
N ALA A 59 -4.17 6.49 10.91
CA ALA A 59 -4.71 5.66 9.82
C ALA A 59 -3.61 5.00 8.97
N LEU A 60 -2.42 5.60 8.83
CA LEU A 60 -1.31 5.01 8.09
C LEU A 60 -0.70 3.79 8.81
N LEU A 61 -0.93 3.64 10.12
CA LEU A 61 -0.56 2.41 10.82
C LEU A 61 -1.36 1.22 10.31
N VAL A 62 -2.62 1.42 9.91
CA VAL A 62 -3.44 0.37 9.27
C VAL A 62 -2.78 -0.07 7.97
N THR A 63 -2.31 0.87 7.15
CA THR A 63 -1.56 0.58 5.93
C THR A 63 -0.30 -0.22 6.22
N LEU A 64 0.52 0.20 7.19
CA LEU A 64 1.76 -0.48 7.54
C LEU A 64 1.53 -1.90 8.08
N LEU A 65 0.53 -2.08 8.95
CA LEU A 65 0.17 -3.40 9.49
C LEU A 65 -0.35 -4.33 8.39
N ALA A 66 -1.22 -3.82 7.51
CA ALA A 66 -1.73 -4.59 6.38
C ALA A 66 -0.60 -5.03 5.46
N LEU A 67 0.30 -4.10 5.09
CA LEU A 67 1.47 -4.44 4.29
C LEU A 67 2.33 -5.47 5.04
N ALA A 68 2.63 -5.29 6.33
CA ALA A 68 3.46 -6.23 7.09
C ALA A 68 2.85 -7.64 7.15
N ALA A 69 1.52 -7.75 7.08
CA ALA A 69 0.80 -9.01 7.00
C ALA A 69 0.77 -9.64 5.59
N MET A 70 1.05 -8.90 4.51
CA MET A 70 0.99 -9.41 3.13
C MET A 70 1.83 -10.68 2.91
N PRO A 71 3.08 -10.81 3.40
CA PRO A 71 3.88 -12.03 3.26
C PRO A 71 3.27 -13.27 3.94
N LEU A 72 2.35 -13.07 4.88
CA LEU A 72 1.64 -14.15 5.58
C LEU A 72 0.43 -14.66 4.80
N THR A 73 0.05 -13.99 3.71
CA THR A 73 -1.10 -14.37 2.88
C THR A 73 -0.64 -15.10 1.62
N LYS A 74 -1.46 -16.05 1.14
CA LYS A 74 -1.15 -16.80 -0.09
C LYS A 74 -1.58 -16.00 -1.33
N PRO A 75 -0.68 -15.71 -2.28
CA PRO A 75 -1.05 -15.12 -3.56
C PRO A 75 -2.14 -15.93 -4.28
N GLY A 76 -3.10 -15.25 -4.92
CA GLY A 76 -4.21 -15.89 -5.63
C GLY A 76 -5.33 -16.46 -4.74
N LYS A 77 -5.24 -16.31 -3.41
CA LYS A 77 -6.35 -16.58 -2.48
C LYS A 77 -6.96 -15.27 -2.01
N ALA A 78 -8.27 -15.28 -1.72
CA ALA A 78 -9.03 -14.08 -1.35
C ALA A 78 -8.41 -13.27 -0.20
N ALA A 79 -7.70 -13.91 0.74
CA ALA A 79 -7.01 -13.22 1.82
C ALA A 79 -6.00 -12.16 1.32
N HIS A 80 -5.28 -12.42 0.23
CA HIS A 80 -4.26 -11.50 -0.29
C HIS A 80 -4.85 -10.17 -0.78
N PRO A 81 -5.84 -10.14 -1.71
CA PRO A 81 -6.48 -8.89 -2.10
C PRO A 81 -7.30 -8.27 -0.96
N SER A 82 -7.80 -9.04 0.02
CA SER A 82 -8.45 -8.47 1.20
C SER A 82 -7.47 -7.67 2.07
N VAL A 83 -6.28 -8.21 2.37
CA VAL A 83 -5.26 -7.49 3.14
C VAL A 83 -4.76 -6.26 2.38
N ALA A 84 -4.57 -6.36 1.06
CA ALA A 84 -4.28 -5.19 0.23
C ALA A 84 -5.42 -4.14 0.25
N GLY A 85 -6.68 -4.58 0.27
CA GLY A 85 -7.82 -3.69 0.44
C GLY A 85 -7.79 -2.93 1.78
N VAL A 86 -7.47 -3.62 2.87
CA VAL A 86 -7.32 -2.99 4.21
C VAL A 86 -6.22 -1.94 4.20
N GLY A 87 -5.09 -2.20 3.54
CA GLY A 87 -4.03 -1.21 3.43
C GLY A 87 -4.42 0.02 2.60
N ALA A 88 -5.22 -0.16 1.54
CA ALA A 88 -5.80 0.96 0.78
C ALA A 88 -6.75 1.80 1.65
N LEU A 89 -7.56 1.15 2.50
CA LEU A 89 -8.45 1.85 3.44
C LEU A 89 -7.66 2.73 4.42
N GLY A 90 -6.46 2.32 4.85
CA GLY A 90 -5.60 3.15 5.69
C GLY A 90 -5.23 4.50 5.04
N TYR A 91 -4.93 4.51 3.74
CA TYR A 91 -4.71 5.76 2.99
C TYR A 91 -5.99 6.58 2.83
N LEU A 92 -7.12 5.93 2.50
CA LEU A 92 -8.40 6.62 2.37
C LEU A 92 -8.80 7.29 3.68
N LEU A 93 -8.65 6.60 4.80
CA LEU A 93 -8.89 7.16 6.12
C LEU A 93 -7.95 8.34 6.38
N ALA A 94 -6.66 8.24 6.07
CA ALA A 94 -5.71 9.35 6.23
C ALA A 94 -6.05 10.61 5.40
N TYR A 95 -6.91 10.51 4.38
CA TYR A 95 -7.44 11.68 3.65
C TYR A 95 -8.71 12.26 4.26
N LEU A 96 -9.42 11.49 5.07
CA LEU A 96 -10.73 11.86 5.63
C LEU A 96 -10.64 12.43 7.06
N ILE A 97 -9.57 12.10 7.78
CA ILE A 97 -9.28 12.59 9.14
C ILE A 97 -8.01 13.42 9.15
#